data_AF-A0A5C3KP38-F1
#
_entry.id   AF-A0A5C3KP38-F1
#
_cell.length_a   1.000
_cell.length_b   1.000
_cell.length_c   1.000
_cell.angle_alpha   90.00
_cell.angle_beta   90.00
_cell.angle_gamma   90.00
#
_symmetry.space_group_name_H-M   'P 1'
#
loop_
_entity.id
_entity.type
_entity.pdbx_description
1 polymer ?
#
loop_
_entity_poly.entity_id
_entity_poly.type
_entity_poly.pdbx_seq_one_letter_code
_entity_poly.pdbx_strand_id
1 'polypeptide(L)'
;TCPDNVFVSEVYIDKLVQCKVLDNTVPKADHSPIAMELDVSVDHWEEKPKPDFRATDWERFGKQLRKELKGLGEPRELRTTGELERVVERLEEVMMKVIKEVVPVRRPGGGQKIWWSKELGERRKEMRRMAEKAKQWRYTPAHPIH
;
A
#
# COMPACT_ATOMS: atom_id res chain seq x y z
N THR A 1 -36.45 36.82 14.14
CA THR A 1 -35.56 35.98 13.33
C THR A 1 -34.78 35.07 14.26
N CYS A 2 -34.91 33.75 14.08
CA CYS A 2 -34.06 32.79 14.78
C CYS A 2 -32.79 32.64 13.92
N PRO A 3 -31.60 33.02 14.39
CA PRO A 3 -30.40 32.84 13.60
C PRO A 3 -30.08 31.34 13.50
N ASP A 4 -30.00 30.82 12.28
CA ASP A 4 -29.42 29.51 12.03
C ASP A 4 -27.91 29.61 12.25
N ASN A 5 -27.44 29.12 13.39
CA ASN A 5 -26.03 29.13 13.72
C ASN A 5 -25.31 28.03 12.92
N VAL A 6 -24.48 28.45 11.96
CA VAL A 6 -23.53 27.55 11.29
C VAL A 6 -22.26 27.46 12.13
N PHE A 7 -22.10 26.35 12.85
CA PHE A 7 -20.92 26.11 13.68
C PHE A 7 -19.82 25.44 12.87
N VAL A 8 -18.61 26.00 12.93
CA VAL A 8 -17.37 25.35 12.51
C VAL A 8 -16.62 24.95 13.78
N SER A 9 -16.15 23.70 13.86
CA SER A 9 -15.30 23.27 14.98
C SER A 9 -13.98 24.05 14.94
N GLU A 10 -13.46 24.42 16.11
CA GLU A 10 -12.22 25.21 16.25
C GLU A 10 -11.04 24.66 15.42
N VAL A 11 -10.95 23.33 15.32
CA VAL A 11 -9.92 22.59 14.56
C VAL A 11 -9.93 22.89 13.05
N TYR A 12 -11.01 23.46 12.51
CA TYR A 12 -11.16 23.73 11.09
C TYR A 12 -11.17 25.21 10.74
N ILE A 13 -10.94 26.11 11.71
CA ILE A 13 -10.89 27.56 11.46
C ILE A 13 -9.78 27.87 10.45
N ASP A 14 -8.61 27.27 10.60
CA ASP A 14 -7.47 27.47 9.70
C ASP A 14 -7.70 26.90 8.29
N LYS A 15 -8.73 26.08 8.11
CA LYS A 15 -9.13 25.54 6.80
C LYS A 15 -10.23 26.36 6.14
N LEU A 16 -10.75 27.40 6.78
CA LEU A 16 -11.80 28.23 6.20
C LEU A 16 -11.22 29.25 5.22
N VAL A 17 -11.44 29.03 3.93
CA VAL A 17 -10.99 29.93 2.85
C VAL A 17 -11.95 31.11 2.71
N GLN A 18 -13.26 30.84 2.72
CA GLN A 18 -14.29 31.87 2.60
C GLN A 18 -15.58 31.44 3.31
N CYS A 19 -16.26 32.39 3.95
CA CYS A 19 -17.63 32.25 4.39
C CYS A 19 -18.39 33.52 4.03
N LYS A 20 -19.47 33.42 3.25
CA LYS A 20 -20.26 34.57 2.82
C LYS A 20 -21.75 34.25 2.87
N VAL A 21 -22.53 35.24 3.28
CA VAL A 21 -23.98 35.22 3.09
C VAL A 21 -24.25 35.56 1.63
N LEU A 22 -24.99 34.71 0.93
CA LEU A 22 -25.44 34.96 -0.42
C LEU A 22 -26.73 35.78 -0.37
N ASP A 23 -26.89 36.69 -1.33
CA ASP A 23 -28.15 37.40 -1.51
C ASP A 23 -29.30 36.40 -1.65
N ASN A 24 -30.46 36.75 -1.09
CA ASN A 24 -31.61 35.87 -1.04
C ASN A 24 -32.17 35.61 -2.45
N THR A 25 -31.65 34.57 -3.10
CA THR A 25 -32.07 34.12 -4.43
C THR A 25 -33.33 33.26 -4.37
N VAL A 26 -33.88 32.99 -3.18
CA VAL A 26 -35.05 32.14 -2.97
C VAL A 26 -36.27 33.01 -2.67
N PRO A 27 -37.26 33.11 -3.58
CA PRO A 27 -38.47 33.87 -3.33
C PRO A 27 -39.21 33.33 -2.10
N LYS A 28 -39.50 34.20 -1.13
CA LYS A 28 -40.25 33.92 0.12
C LYS A 28 -39.49 33.16 1.22
N ALA A 29 -38.17 32.99 1.11
CA ALA A 29 -37.37 32.57 2.26
C ALA A 29 -37.13 33.76 3.21
N ASP A 30 -37.33 33.56 4.50
CA ASP A 30 -36.98 34.50 5.57
C ASP A 30 -35.53 34.37 6.05
N HIS A 31 -34.76 33.47 5.43
CA HIS A 31 -33.37 33.16 5.71
C HIS A 31 -32.50 33.43 4.48
N SER A 32 -31.23 33.79 4.72
CA SER A 32 -30.24 34.00 3.66
C SER A 32 -29.25 32.82 3.64
N PRO A 33 -28.98 32.23 2.46
CA PRO A 33 -28.07 31.09 2.39
C PRO A 33 -26.63 31.49 2.72
N ILE A 34 -25.88 30.62 3.38
CA ILE A 34 -24.45 30.79 3.66
C ILE A 34 -23.65 29.88 2.72
N ALA A 35 -22.72 30.46 1.97
CA ALA A 35 -21.73 29.73 1.19
C ALA A 35 -20.41 29.69 1.95
N MET A 36 -19.89 28.47 2.15
CA MET A 36 -18.63 28.20 2.84
C MET A 36 -17.68 27.46 1.90
N GLU A 37 -16.44 27.92 1.84
CA GLU A 37 -15.33 27.30 1.11
C GLU A 37 -14.27 26.87 2.11
N LEU A 38 -13.91 25.59 2.08
CA LEU A 38 -12.94 24.99 2.98
C LEU A 38 -11.74 24.45 2.17
N ASP A 39 -10.53 24.75 2.63
CA ASP A 39 -9.30 24.14 2.14
C ASP A 39 -9.18 22.73 2.72
N VAL A 40 -9.59 21.75 1.92
CA VAL A 40 -9.46 20.33 2.24
C VAL A 40 -8.20 19.71 1.62
N SER A 41 -7.24 20.54 1.22
CA SER A 41 -5.95 20.05 0.76
C SER A 41 -5.33 19.20 1.85
N VAL A 42 -4.93 18.00 1.47
CA VAL A 42 -4.16 17.10 2.32
C VAL A 42 -2.74 17.18 1.81
N ASP A 43 -1.80 17.53 2.70
CA ASP A 43 -0.38 17.44 2.41
C ASP A 43 -0.11 16.07 1.78
N HIS A 44 0.52 16.08 0.61
CA HIS A 44 0.90 14.85 -0.05
C HIS A 44 1.93 14.14 0.83
N TRP A 45 1.46 13.15 1.58
CA TRP A 45 2.31 12.26 2.31
C TRP A 45 3.02 11.35 1.30
N GLU A 46 4.29 11.63 1.03
CA GLU A 46 5.15 10.71 0.29
C GLU A 46 5.30 9.43 1.12
N GLU A 47 4.54 8.40 0.76
CA GLU A 47 4.67 7.11 1.43
C GLU A 47 6.06 6.55 1.10
N LYS A 48 6.89 6.35 2.14
CA LYS A 48 8.22 5.76 1.94
C LYS A 48 8.08 4.36 1.34
N PRO A 49 8.93 3.97 0.37
CA PRO A 49 8.95 2.62 -0.14
C PRO A 49 9.20 1.62 0.99
N LYS A 50 8.38 0.57 1.07
CA LYS A 50 8.45 -0.46 2.13
C LYS A 50 8.79 -1.82 1.51
N PRO A 51 9.55 -2.69 2.19
CA PRO A 51 9.78 -4.06 1.74
C PRO A 51 8.45 -4.82 1.58
N ASP A 52 8.29 -5.53 0.47
CA ASP A 52 7.13 -6.35 0.15
C ASP A 52 7.42 -7.83 0.43
N PHE A 53 7.26 -8.23 1.69
CA PHE A 53 7.43 -9.62 2.11
C PHE A 53 6.41 -10.57 1.47
N ARG A 54 5.26 -10.06 1.00
CA ARG A 54 4.24 -10.91 0.34
C ARG A 54 4.64 -11.25 -1.10
N ALA A 55 5.31 -10.31 -1.78
CA ALA A 55 5.83 -10.52 -3.13
C ALA A 55 7.21 -11.22 -3.16
N THR A 56 7.78 -11.54 -1.99
CA THR A 56 9.11 -12.14 -1.88
C THR A 56 9.10 -13.59 -2.40
N ASP A 57 10.12 -13.93 -3.19
CA ASP A 57 10.46 -15.30 -3.51
C ASP A 57 11.17 -15.95 -2.31
N TRP A 58 10.42 -16.71 -1.52
CA TRP A 58 10.92 -17.35 -0.30
C TRP A 58 11.97 -18.44 -0.56
N GLU A 59 11.93 -19.08 -1.73
CA GLU A 59 12.94 -20.08 -2.08
C GLU A 59 14.29 -19.40 -2.33
N ARG A 60 14.27 -18.32 -3.14
CA ARG A 60 15.46 -17.49 -3.37
C ARG A 60 15.96 -16.85 -2.08
N PHE A 61 15.06 -16.33 -1.25
CA PHE A 61 15.41 -15.75 0.05
C PHE A 61 16.13 -16.77 0.94
N GLY A 62 15.57 -17.97 1.09
CA GLY A 62 16.18 -19.03 1.90
C GLY A 62 17.54 -19.49 1.36
N LYS A 63 17.71 -19.55 0.03
CA LYS A 63 19.02 -19.86 -0.58
C LYS A 63 20.07 -18.79 -0.25
N GLN A 64 19.71 -17.52 -0.41
CA GLN A 64 20.63 -16.40 -0.13
C GLN A 64 20.94 -16.30 1.37
N LEU A 65 19.94 -16.41 2.25
CA LEU A 65 20.15 -16.39 3.69
C LEU A 65 21.08 -17.51 4.15
N ARG A 66 20.89 -18.75 3.68
CA ARG A 66 21.79 -19.86 4.02
C ARG A 66 23.23 -19.62 3.56
N LYS A 67 23.41 -18.99 2.40
CA LYS A 67 24.74 -18.63 1.88
C LYS A 67 25.42 -17.61 2.80
N GLU A 68 24.72 -16.54 3.18
CA GLU A 68 25.27 -15.49 4.03
C GLU A 68 25.52 -15.98 5.46
N LEU A 69 24.63 -16.82 6.01
CA LEU A 69 24.81 -17.41 7.35
C LEU A 69 26.03 -18.33 7.42
N LYS A 70 26.37 -19.07 6.36
CA LYS A 70 27.62 -19.84 6.30
C LYS A 70 28.86 -18.97 6.46
N GLY A 71 28.78 -17.69 6.06
CA GLY A 71 29.86 -16.71 6.25
C GLY A 71 30.08 -16.29 7.71
N LEU A 72 29.12 -16.54 8.61
CA LEU A 72 29.24 -16.21 10.04
C LEU A 72 30.04 -17.26 10.84
N GLY A 73 30.39 -18.39 10.22
CA GLY A 73 31.08 -19.51 10.87
C GLY A 73 30.12 -20.47 11.57
N GLU A 74 30.68 -21.51 12.19
CA GLU A 74 29.91 -22.52 12.91
C GLU A 74 29.40 -21.98 14.27
N PRO A 75 28.23 -22.44 14.74
CA PRO A 75 27.76 -22.14 16.07
C PRO A 75 28.80 -22.53 17.13
N ARG A 76 29.05 -21.61 18.07
CA ARG A 76 29.98 -21.83 19.19
C ARG A 76 29.32 -21.41 20.50
N GLU A 77 29.83 -21.96 21.60
CA GLU A 77 29.43 -21.53 22.93
C GLU A 77 29.83 -20.06 23.16
N LEU A 78 28.88 -19.26 23.68
CA LEU A 78 29.07 -17.85 24.00
C LEU A 78 29.19 -17.74 25.51
N ARG A 79 30.31 -17.19 26.00
CA ARG A 79 30.64 -17.19 27.44
C ARG A 79 30.49 -15.83 28.08
N THR A 80 30.24 -14.79 27.29
CA THR A 80 30.12 -13.41 27.75
C THR A 80 28.98 -12.68 27.05
N THR A 81 28.40 -11.68 27.71
CA THR A 81 27.39 -10.80 27.11
C THR A 81 27.90 -10.10 25.87
N GLY A 82 29.15 -9.60 25.89
CA GLY A 82 29.73 -8.95 24.71
C GLY A 82 29.96 -9.89 23.52
N GLU A 83 30.14 -11.19 23.74
CA GLU A 83 30.13 -12.18 22.65
C GLU A 83 28.74 -12.40 22.08
N LEU A 84 27.71 -12.41 22.93
CA LEU A 84 26.32 -12.52 22.52
C LEU A 84 25.89 -11.31 21.67
N GLU A 85 26.12 -10.10 22.16
CA GLU A 85 25.79 -8.85 21.46
C GLU A 85 26.43 -8.82 20.06
N ARG A 86 27.74 -9.12 19.98
CA ARG A 86 28.44 -9.18 18.68
C ARG A 86 27.89 -10.23 17.72
N VAL A 87 27.39 -11.36 18.23
CA VAL A 87 26.77 -12.39 17.38
C VAL A 87 25.40 -11.92 16.89
N VAL A 88 24.61 -11.30 17.77
CA VAL A 88 23.29 -10.75 17.43
C VAL A 88 23.43 -9.64 16.38
N GLU A 89 24.35 -8.69 16.58
CA GLU A 89 24.63 -7.62 15.61
C GLU A 89 24.98 -8.20 14.23
N ARG A 90 25.91 -9.15 14.17
CA ARG A 90 26.27 -9.80 12.90
C ARG A 90 25.10 -10.55 12.25
N LEU A 91 24.25 -11.18 13.06
CA LEU A 91 23.06 -11.87 12.55
C LEU A 91 22.05 -10.87 11.98
N GLU A 92 21.81 -9.75 12.67
CA GLU A 92 20.95 -8.66 12.21
C GLU A 92 21.48 -8.04 10.91
N GLU A 93 22.78 -7.78 10.82
CA GLU A 93 23.42 -7.28 9.61
C GLU A 93 23.22 -8.22 8.42
N VAL A 94 23.41 -9.53 8.62
CA VAL A 94 23.17 -10.53 7.59
C VAL A 94 21.70 -10.57 7.18
N MET A 95 20.77 -10.58 8.12
CA MET A 95 19.34 -10.56 7.80
C MET A 95 18.97 -9.30 7.01
N MET A 96 19.41 -8.13 7.45
CA MET A 96 19.11 -6.86 6.80
C MET A 96 19.73 -6.78 5.41
N LYS A 97 20.94 -7.33 5.22
CA LYS A 97 21.56 -7.46 3.90
C LYS A 97 20.71 -8.32 2.96
N VAL A 98 20.30 -9.50 3.40
CA VAL A 98 19.48 -10.41 2.59
C VAL A 98 18.11 -9.80 2.26
N ILE A 99 17.49 -9.10 3.22
CA ILE A 99 16.24 -8.37 3.00
C ILE A 99 16.44 -7.33 1.89
N LYS A 100 17.47 -6.50 1.96
CA LYS A 100 17.76 -5.48 0.94
C LYS A 100 18.03 -6.07 -0.45
N GLU A 101 18.69 -7.22 -0.52
CA GLU A 101 19.06 -7.85 -1.78
C GLU A 101 17.91 -8.61 -2.47
N VAL A 102 17.03 -9.23 -1.69
CA VAL A 102 16.05 -10.21 -2.20
C VAL A 102 14.62 -9.73 -2.09
N VAL A 103 14.27 -8.97 -1.05
CA VAL A 103 12.88 -8.54 -0.82
C VAL A 103 12.58 -7.38 -1.77
N PRO A 104 11.61 -7.52 -2.69
CA PRO A 104 11.22 -6.44 -3.56
C PRO A 104 10.65 -5.28 -2.73
N VAL A 105 10.84 -4.06 -3.22
CA VAL A 105 10.29 -2.87 -2.57
C VAL A 105 8.94 -2.53 -3.20
N ARG A 106 7.91 -2.35 -2.37
CA ARG A 106 6.58 -1.92 -2.81
C ARG A 106 6.66 -0.49 -3.30
N ARG A 107 6.18 -0.25 -4.52
CA ARG A 107 6.03 1.12 -5.05
C ARG A 107 4.93 1.85 -4.28
N PRO A 108 5.23 3.01 -3.67
CA PRO A 108 4.19 3.85 -3.09
C PRO A 108 3.24 4.36 -4.18
N GLY A 109 1.94 4.47 -3.86
CA GLY A 109 0.91 4.95 -4.79
C GLY A 109 0.44 3.96 -5.86
N GLY A 110 0.99 2.74 -5.91
CA GLY A 110 0.48 1.70 -6.80
C GLY A 110 -0.86 1.16 -6.30
N GLY A 111 -1.93 1.36 -7.07
CA GLY A 111 -3.30 0.88 -6.80
C GLY A 111 -3.49 -0.65 -6.77
N GLN A 112 -2.48 -1.39 -6.28
CA GLN A 112 -2.62 -2.80 -5.96
C GLN A 112 -3.55 -2.91 -4.75
N LYS A 113 -4.74 -3.44 -5.01
CA LYS A 113 -5.72 -3.77 -3.97
C LYS A 113 -5.06 -4.72 -2.97
N ILE A 114 -5.22 -4.44 -1.67
CA ILE A 114 -4.57 -5.17 -0.57
C ILE A 114 -4.87 -6.69 -0.59
N TRP A 115 -5.99 -7.09 -1.19
CA TRP A 115 -6.42 -8.49 -1.35
C TRP A 115 -5.89 -9.18 -2.61
N TRP A 116 -5.18 -8.47 -3.50
CA TRP A 116 -4.67 -9.03 -4.76
C TRP A 116 -3.33 -9.74 -4.55
N SER A 117 -3.36 -11.07 -4.42
CA SER A 117 -2.16 -11.90 -4.28
C SER A 117 -1.48 -12.19 -5.63
N LYS A 118 -0.20 -12.60 -5.57
CA LYS A 118 0.55 -13.08 -6.75
C LYS A 118 -0.17 -14.26 -7.42
N GLU A 119 -0.64 -15.22 -6.63
CA GLU A 119 -1.41 -16.37 -7.11
C GLU A 119 -2.68 -15.95 -7.86
N LEU A 120 -3.45 -14.99 -7.32
CA LEU A 120 -4.62 -14.45 -8.03
C LEU A 120 -4.23 -13.76 -9.34
N GLY A 121 -3.08 -13.09 -9.37
CA GLY A 121 -2.49 -12.54 -10.59
C GLY A 121 -2.18 -13.61 -11.65
N GLU A 122 -1.58 -14.72 -11.23
CA GLU A 122 -1.25 -15.86 -12.11
C GLU A 122 -2.51 -16.56 -12.63
N ARG A 123 -3.47 -16.88 -11.75
CA ARG A 123 -4.76 -17.45 -12.12
C ARG A 123 -5.53 -16.57 -13.09
N ARG A 124 -5.51 -15.24 -12.90
CA ARG A 124 -6.13 -14.30 -13.83
C ARG A 124 -5.47 -14.33 -15.21
N LYS A 125 -4.13 -14.43 -15.27
CA LYS A 125 -3.41 -14.54 -16.55
C LYS A 125 -3.78 -15.83 -17.27
N GLU A 126 -3.84 -16.94 -16.55
CA GLU A 126 -4.24 -18.23 -17.11
C GLU A 126 -5.68 -18.19 -17.64
N MET A 127 -6.62 -17.67 -16.85
CA MET A 127 -8.02 -17.50 -17.26
C MET A 127 -8.13 -16.63 -18.53
N ARG A 128 -7.42 -15.50 -18.59
CA ARG A 128 -7.38 -14.64 -19.79
C ARG A 128 -6.85 -15.38 -21.02
N ARG A 129 -5.76 -16.12 -20.86
CA ARG A 129 -5.17 -16.94 -21.94
C ARG A 129 -6.18 -17.97 -22.47
N MET A 130 -6.92 -18.65 -21.59
CA MET A 130 -7.94 -19.60 -22.02
C MET A 130 -9.12 -18.90 -22.69
N ALA A 131 -9.58 -17.77 -22.16
CA ALA A 131 -10.65 -16.97 -22.76
C ALA A 131 -10.29 -16.44 -24.16
N GLU A 132 -9.05 -16.01 -24.38
CA GLU A 132 -8.55 -15.62 -25.70
C GLU A 132 -8.59 -16.78 -26.70
N LYS A 133 -8.15 -17.98 -26.28
CA LYS A 133 -8.25 -19.18 -27.11
C LYS A 133 -9.69 -19.57 -27.41
N ALA A 134 -10.58 -19.53 -26.42
CA ALA A 134 -12.00 -19.79 -26.62
C ALA A 134 -12.63 -18.79 -27.60
N LYS A 135 -12.27 -17.50 -27.50
CA LYS A 135 -12.69 -16.46 -28.44
C LYS A 135 -12.17 -16.73 -29.87
N GLN A 136 -10.92 -17.18 -30.01
CA GLN A 136 -10.33 -17.52 -31.31
C GLN A 136 -11.11 -18.65 -32.00
N TRP A 137 -11.47 -19.70 -31.24
CA TRP A 137 -12.16 -20.90 -31.76
C TRP A 137 -13.68 -20.86 -31.58
N ARG A 138 -14.26 -19.68 -31.36
CA ARG A 138 -15.69 -19.52 -31.06
C ARG A 138 -16.64 -20.03 -32.15
N TYR A 139 -16.16 -20.19 -33.38
CA TYR A 139 -16.93 -20.72 -34.51
C TYR A 139 -16.69 -22.21 -34.76
N THR A 140 -15.95 -22.89 -33.89
CA THR A 140 -15.66 -24.34 -33.98
C THR A 140 -16.15 -25.02 -32.70
N PRO A 141 -17.45 -25.38 -32.62
CA PRO A 141 -18.05 -25.91 -31.39
C PRO A 141 -17.43 -27.22 -30.87
N ALA A 142 -16.84 -28.03 -31.76
CA ALA A 142 -16.18 -29.28 -31.42
C ALA A 142 -14.72 -29.10 -30.95
N HIS A 143 -14.19 -27.87 -30.90
CA HIS A 143 -12.82 -27.65 -30.47
C HIS A 143 -12.70 -27.87 -28.95
N PRO A 144 -11.68 -28.60 -28.45
CA PRO A 144 -11.53 -28.99 -27.03
C PRO A 144 -11.23 -27.83 -26.06
N ILE A 145 -11.39 -26.58 -26.50
CA ILE A 145 -11.20 -25.38 -25.67
C ILE A 145 -12.52 -24.88 -25.07
N HIS A 146 -13.65 -25.29 -25.65
CA HIS A 146 -15.00 -25.08 -25.12
C HIS A 146 -15.34 -26.22 -24.15
#